data_AF-A0A165CUK7-F1
#
_entry.id   AF-A0A165CUK7-F1
#
_cell.length_a   1.000
_cell.length_b   1.000
_cell.length_c   1.000
_cell.angle_alpha   90.00
_cell.angle_beta   90.00
_cell.angle_gamma   90.00
#
_symmetry.space_group_name_H-M   'P 1'
#
loop_
_entity.id
_entity.type
_entity.pdbx_description
1 polymer ?
#
loop_
_entity_poly.entity_id
_entity_poly.type
_entity_poly.pdbx_seq_one_letter_code
_entity_poly.pdbx_strand_id
1 'polypeptide(L)'
;MLLRPGAGACSCALPLALGLLDRLFDFDKGVARLCLHQGRYAISPDPSFWKEYQDYDLEDPDDFLHNPDPKNYSRGHIFTRRGFVNLGCLFILFMGILGVFAIYPITTFVLKDDLSDFGAFNIGGINASGQVSTFLGRGLIDPDTPQAEHTITSFNTGEEWDLVFSDEFNVEGRSFYPGDDPYWEAVDLHYYQTSNLEWYDPQQVVTTNGAMRIWFNQTKNHDLNFMGGMVSTWNKFCFTGGMVLASVSLPGSPKLSGLWPAVWTMGNLGRAGYGASLEGMWPYQGYDECDKGTLANQTLPGDTVIPTNGDPQNQGLLSFLPGQRLSRCTCMDDTSHPGPRHDDGTFVGRSAPEIDILEATIGPSGGVVSQSAQFGPFDDGYQWDESKATIANASNTIVNGYHGGVFQEAVSALSMTNQNAYTQLDGPTVFATYGYEYKPGYEGSYISWINNGVLSWTMDGDAVAANEAAGISRRAVSQEPMYIIANLGMSPTFGRIDPNLLLPVHMDIDWIRVYQPRGAYNVGCDPPEMPTLQYINDHFEAYNNPNLTVFSESPGAPSFPGNRLLGQCPNEA
;
A
#
# COMPACT_ATOMS: atom_id res chain seq x y z
N MET A 1 -26.91 -30.71 -20.78
CA MET A 1 -25.59 -31.31 -20.55
C MET A 1 -24.80 -31.20 -21.85
N LEU A 2 -23.75 -30.37 -21.81
CA LEU A 2 -22.52 -30.35 -22.60
C LEU A 2 -22.57 -30.26 -24.16
N LEU A 3 -22.08 -29.09 -24.60
CA LEU A 3 -21.02 -28.85 -25.60
C LEU A 3 -21.30 -28.89 -27.12
N ARG A 4 -21.04 -27.71 -27.71
CA ARG A 4 -20.61 -27.38 -29.10
C ARG A 4 -19.43 -28.29 -29.59
N PRO A 5 -18.89 -28.18 -30.84
CA PRO A 5 -19.10 -27.20 -31.93
C PRO A 5 -19.13 -27.78 -33.37
N GLY A 6 -19.28 -26.93 -34.39
CA GLY A 6 -18.57 -27.16 -35.67
C GLY A 6 -19.28 -26.82 -36.98
N ALA A 7 -19.16 -25.55 -37.38
CA ALA A 7 -18.97 -24.99 -38.72
C ALA A 7 -19.45 -25.73 -40.01
N GLY A 8 -20.06 -24.95 -40.91
CA GLY A 8 -19.80 -25.08 -42.35
C GLY A 8 -21.01 -25.00 -43.29
N ALA A 9 -21.41 -23.79 -43.67
CA ALA A 9 -22.11 -23.51 -44.93
C ALA A 9 -21.23 -23.97 -46.13
N CYS A 10 -21.70 -24.25 -47.34
CA CYS A 10 -22.68 -23.50 -48.10
C CYS A 10 -23.20 -24.34 -49.29
N SER A 11 -24.52 -24.27 -49.48
CA SER A 11 -25.22 -24.61 -50.72
C SER A 11 -24.98 -23.51 -51.75
N CYS A 12 -24.68 -23.88 -53.00
CA CYS A 12 -24.78 -22.98 -54.14
C CYS A 12 -26.13 -23.20 -54.82
N ALA A 13 -27.02 -22.22 -54.70
CA ALA A 13 -28.14 -22.03 -55.61
C ALA A 13 -28.42 -20.53 -55.73
N LEU A 14 -27.90 -19.92 -56.79
CA LEU A 14 -28.53 -18.75 -57.39
C LEU A 14 -29.69 -19.27 -58.26
N PRO A 15 -30.78 -18.49 -58.47
CA PRO A 15 -30.76 -17.66 -59.68
C PRO A 15 -31.69 -16.43 -59.75
N LEU A 16 -31.41 -15.64 -60.81
CA LEU A 16 -32.31 -14.81 -61.66
C LEU A 16 -32.68 -13.39 -61.16
N ALA A 17 -32.68 -12.32 -61.96
CA ALA A 17 -32.67 -12.16 -63.43
C ALA A 17 -32.36 -10.71 -63.88
N LEU A 18 -32.28 -10.55 -65.23
CA LEU A 18 -32.29 -9.35 -66.11
C LEU A 18 -30.93 -8.69 -66.42
N GLY A 19 -30.52 -8.48 -67.68
CA GLY A 19 -31.15 -8.69 -68.99
C GLY A 19 -30.26 -8.17 -70.14
N LEU A 20 -30.72 -8.37 -71.39
CA LEU A 20 -30.17 -8.04 -72.73
C LEU A 20 -29.30 -9.13 -73.40
N LEU A 21 -29.92 -9.98 -74.25
CA LEU A 21 -30.18 -9.81 -75.71
C LEU A 21 -28.97 -10.27 -76.56
N ASP A 22 -28.83 -11.57 -76.84
CA ASP A 22 -29.40 -12.33 -77.98
C ASP A 22 -29.17 -11.72 -79.37
N ARG A 23 -28.24 -12.35 -80.12
CA ARG A 23 -28.36 -12.65 -81.56
C ARG A 23 -27.08 -13.33 -82.10
N LEU A 24 -27.19 -14.61 -82.52
CA LEU A 24 -27.09 -15.08 -83.92
C LEU A 24 -26.73 -16.59 -84.04
N PHE A 25 -27.66 -17.33 -84.67
CA PHE A 25 -27.55 -18.63 -85.39
C PHE A 25 -27.13 -19.88 -84.58
N ASP A 26 -28.03 -20.82 -84.24
CA ASP A 26 -28.78 -21.79 -85.08
C ASP A 26 -27.88 -22.86 -85.73
N PHE A 27 -27.93 -24.10 -85.23
CA PHE A 27 -27.99 -25.36 -86.01
C PHE A 27 -28.07 -26.60 -85.08
N ASP A 28 -29.29 -27.13 -84.98
CA ASP A 28 -29.75 -28.50 -85.23
C ASP A 28 -28.89 -29.77 -84.90
N LYS A 29 -29.61 -30.76 -84.33
CA LYS A 29 -29.42 -32.23 -84.37
C LYS A 29 -28.28 -32.93 -83.62
N GLY A 30 -28.70 -33.85 -82.75
CA GLY A 30 -28.52 -35.27 -83.09
C GLY A 30 -27.45 -36.05 -82.33
N VAL A 31 -27.85 -36.52 -81.15
CA VAL A 31 -27.48 -37.80 -80.51
C VAL A 31 -26.77 -38.83 -81.43
N ALA A 32 -25.57 -39.25 -81.02
CA ALA A 32 -25.14 -40.66 -81.01
C ALA A 32 -24.01 -40.81 -79.99
N ARG A 33 -24.30 -41.13 -78.73
CA ARG A 33 -24.05 -42.46 -78.14
C ARG A 33 -22.82 -43.18 -78.74
N LEU A 34 -21.72 -43.17 -78.00
CA LEU A 34 -21.08 -44.42 -77.61
C LEU A 34 -20.82 -44.37 -76.10
N CYS A 35 -21.41 -45.34 -75.42
CA CYS A 35 -21.22 -45.55 -73.99
C CYS A 35 -19.87 -46.19 -73.70
N LEU A 36 -19.46 -46.03 -72.43
CA LEU A 36 -18.53 -46.83 -71.65
C LEU A 36 -17.03 -46.54 -71.81
N HIS A 37 -16.55 -45.57 -71.01
CA HIS A 37 -15.58 -45.92 -69.96
C HIS A 37 -15.66 -44.94 -68.78
N GLN A 38 -15.88 -45.49 -67.59
CA GLN A 38 -15.68 -44.81 -66.31
C GLN A 38 -14.18 -44.88 -65.97
N GLY A 39 -13.50 -43.73 -65.94
CA GLY A 39 -12.14 -43.62 -65.43
C GLY A 39 -11.61 -42.20 -65.57
N ARG A 40 -11.00 -41.66 -64.51
CA ARG A 40 -10.41 -40.30 -64.41
C ARG A 40 -9.13 -40.10 -65.25
N TYR A 41 -8.98 -40.80 -66.37
CA TYR A 41 -7.77 -40.72 -67.20
C TYR A 41 -8.15 -40.69 -68.68
N ALA A 42 -7.41 -39.90 -69.47
CA ALA A 42 -7.67 -39.70 -70.90
C ALA A 42 -7.35 -40.94 -71.76
N ILE A 43 -6.68 -41.96 -71.22
CA ILE A 43 -6.30 -43.19 -71.93
C ILE A 43 -6.78 -44.40 -71.14
N SER A 44 -7.28 -45.44 -71.84
CA SER A 44 -7.64 -46.74 -71.24
C SER A 44 -6.42 -47.39 -70.58
N PRO A 45 -6.53 -48.07 -69.43
CA PRO A 45 -5.41 -48.81 -68.82
C PRO A 45 -4.99 -50.09 -69.57
N ASP A 46 -5.70 -50.49 -70.63
CA ASP A 46 -5.31 -51.62 -71.49
C ASP A 46 -4.31 -51.18 -72.59
N PRO A 47 -3.06 -51.69 -72.59
CA PRO A 47 -2.00 -51.27 -73.52
C PRO A 47 -2.31 -51.55 -75.00
N SER A 48 -3.25 -52.44 -75.29
CA SER A 48 -3.62 -52.77 -76.67
C SER A 48 -4.34 -51.61 -77.39
N PHE A 49 -4.95 -50.69 -76.63
CA PHE A 49 -5.62 -49.50 -77.16
C PHE A 49 -4.70 -48.27 -77.25
N TRP A 50 -3.46 -48.34 -76.76
CA TRP A 50 -2.55 -47.18 -76.73
C TRP A 50 -1.98 -46.84 -78.11
N LYS A 51 -1.94 -47.82 -79.02
CA LYS A 51 -1.52 -47.59 -80.42
C LYS A 51 -2.55 -46.80 -81.24
N GLU A 52 -3.81 -46.73 -80.79
CA GLU A 52 -4.88 -46.01 -81.50
C GLU A 52 -4.93 -44.52 -81.09
N TYR A 53 -4.24 -44.13 -80.00
CA TYR A 53 -4.12 -42.75 -79.52
C TYR A 53 -2.86 -42.01 -80.00
N GLN A 54 -1.99 -42.68 -80.75
CA GLN A 54 -0.71 -42.10 -81.19
C GLN A 54 -0.83 -41.14 -82.40
N ASP A 55 -2.02 -41.02 -82.98
CA ASP A 55 -2.30 -40.27 -84.22
C ASP A 55 -3.23 -39.06 -84.00
N TYR A 56 -3.53 -38.72 -82.73
CA TYR A 56 -4.29 -37.53 -82.37
C TYR A 56 -3.39 -36.59 -81.54
N ASP A 57 -3.04 -35.43 -82.11
CA ASP A 57 -2.50 -34.28 -81.37
C ASP A 57 -3.58 -33.77 -80.39
N LEU A 58 -3.68 -34.40 -79.23
CA LEU A 58 -4.51 -33.96 -78.11
C LEU A 58 -3.65 -33.01 -77.27
N GLU A 59 -3.76 -31.70 -77.54
CA GLU A 59 -3.22 -30.66 -76.65
C GLU A 59 -4.02 -30.67 -75.33
N ASP A 60 -3.34 -30.90 -74.20
CA ASP A 60 -3.94 -30.79 -72.86
C ASP A 60 -3.97 -29.29 -72.45
N PRO A 61 -5.01 -28.79 -71.75
CA PRO A 61 -5.19 -27.35 -71.47
C PRO A 61 -4.06 -26.70 -70.67
N ASP A 62 -3.19 -27.50 -70.04
CA ASP A 62 -2.06 -27.10 -69.22
C ASP A 62 -0.69 -27.32 -69.90
N ASP A 63 -0.64 -27.80 -71.14
CA ASP A 63 0.60 -27.98 -71.91
C ASP A 63 1.37 -26.65 -72.12
N PHE A 64 0.66 -25.51 -72.13
CA PHE A 64 1.27 -24.18 -72.18
C PHE A 64 2.16 -23.87 -70.96
N LEU A 65 1.95 -24.56 -69.83
CA LEU A 65 2.73 -24.38 -68.61
C LEU A 65 4.09 -25.08 -68.68
N HIS A 66 4.20 -26.11 -69.53
CA HIS A 66 5.35 -27.01 -69.58
C HIS A 66 6.19 -26.87 -70.86
N ASN A 67 5.71 -26.11 -71.85
CA ASN A 67 6.43 -25.84 -73.10
C ASN A 67 6.70 -24.33 -73.26
N PRO A 68 7.80 -23.79 -72.68
CA PRO A 68 8.07 -22.36 -72.75
C PRO A 68 8.49 -21.96 -74.18
N ASP A 69 7.62 -21.27 -74.91
CA ASP A 69 7.96 -20.65 -76.21
C ASP A 69 8.97 -19.50 -75.99
N PRO A 70 10.19 -19.58 -76.54
CA PRO A 70 11.22 -18.57 -76.33
C PRO A 70 10.94 -17.23 -77.06
N LYS A 71 9.82 -17.08 -77.79
CA LYS A 71 9.54 -15.89 -78.60
C LYS A 71 8.65 -14.80 -77.97
N ASN A 72 8.16 -14.94 -76.74
CA ASN A 72 7.23 -13.97 -76.14
C ASN A 72 7.61 -13.47 -74.73
N TYR A 73 8.84 -13.00 -74.54
CA TYR A 73 9.15 -12.09 -73.43
C TYR A 73 8.74 -10.65 -73.77
N SER A 74 7.44 -10.38 -73.70
CA SER A 74 6.97 -9.00 -73.56
C SER A 74 7.42 -8.48 -72.19
N ARG A 75 8.33 -7.51 -72.17
CA ARG A 75 8.67 -6.74 -70.97
C ARG A 75 7.44 -5.91 -70.58
N GLY A 76 6.57 -6.49 -69.77
CA GLY A 76 5.39 -5.83 -69.23
C GLY A 76 5.72 -4.55 -68.48
N HIS A 77 4.81 -3.59 -68.54
CA HIS A 77 4.95 -2.26 -67.92
C HIS A 77 4.93 -2.38 -66.39
N ILE A 78 5.89 -1.73 -65.71
CA ILE A 78 6.07 -1.75 -64.24
C ILE A 78 4.85 -1.27 -63.44
N PHE A 79 3.95 -0.51 -64.07
CA PHE A 79 2.71 -0.05 -63.45
C PHE A 79 1.57 -1.03 -63.70
N THR A 80 1.50 -2.09 -62.90
CA THR A 80 0.35 -3.01 -62.88
C THR A 80 -0.63 -2.61 -61.78
N ARG A 81 -1.93 -2.78 -62.02
CA ARG A 81 -2.98 -2.57 -60.99
C ARG A 81 -2.70 -3.40 -59.73
N ARG A 82 -2.14 -4.59 -59.90
CA ARG A 82 -1.72 -5.48 -58.79
C ARG A 82 -0.53 -4.89 -58.01
N GLY A 83 0.45 -4.30 -58.70
CA GLY A 83 1.56 -3.59 -58.06
C GLY A 83 1.10 -2.40 -57.23
N PHE A 84 0.18 -1.59 -57.75
CA PHE A 84 -0.39 -0.44 -57.00
C PHE A 84 -1.16 -0.87 -55.75
N VAL A 85 -1.97 -1.93 -55.84
CA VAL A 85 -2.72 -2.44 -54.66
C VAL A 85 -1.76 -2.99 -53.61
N ASN A 86 -0.72 -3.72 -54.01
CA ASN A 86 0.26 -4.27 -53.07
C ASN A 86 1.11 -3.17 -52.40
N LEU A 87 1.59 -2.18 -53.18
CA LEU A 87 2.31 -1.03 -52.64
C LEU A 87 1.44 -0.17 -51.72
N GLY A 88 0.16 0.02 -52.06
CA GLY A 88 -0.80 0.71 -51.20
C GLY A 88 -1.06 -0.02 -49.88
N CYS A 89 -1.20 -1.35 -49.92
CA CYS A 89 -1.37 -2.16 -48.72
C CYS A 89 -0.12 -2.10 -47.81
N LEU A 90 1.08 -2.21 -48.39
CA LEU A 90 2.34 -2.06 -47.67
C LEU A 90 2.50 -0.67 -47.04
N PHE A 91 2.08 0.38 -47.74
CA PHE A 91 2.12 1.75 -47.22
C PHE A 91 1.18 1.94 -46.02
N ILE A 92 -0.05 1.43 -46.09
CA ILE A 92 -1.01 1.50 -44.97
C ILE A 92 -0.47 0.74 -43.76
N LEU A 93 0.10 -0.45 -43.98
CA LEU A 93 0.66 -1.27 -42.91
C LEU A 93 1.89 -0.60 -42.27
N PHE A 94 2.75 0.01 -43.07
CA PHE A 94 3.89 0.81 -42.60
C PHE A 94 3.44 2.05 -41.79
N MET A 95 2.42 2.77 -42.27
CA MET A 95 1.85 3.91 -41.52
C MET A 95 1.15 3.48 -40.24
N GLY A 96 0.52 2.30 -40.20
CA GLY A 96 -0.03 1.72 -38.98
C GLY A 96 1.05 1.39 -37.95
N ILE A 97 2.16 0.80 -38.39
CA ILE A 97 3.33 0.52 -37.52
C ILE A 97 3.95 1.82 -37.03
N LEU A 98 4.19 2.81 -37.89
CA LEU A 98 4.66 4.14 -37.46
C LEU A 98 3.67 4.81 -36.50
N GLY A 99 2.38 4.66 -36.73
CA GLY A 99 1.31 5.14 -35.85
C GLY A 99 1.45 4.60 -34.44
N VAL A 100 1.59 3.28 -34.29
CA VAL A 100 1.68 2.61 -32.99
C VAL A 100 3.04 2.79 -32.31
N PHE A 101 4.13 2.70 -33.07
CA PHE A 101 5.48 2.63 -32.48
C PHE A 101 6.25 3.97 -32.46
N ALA A 102 5.82 4.98 -33.22
CA ALA A 102 6.47 6.29 -33.25
C ALA A 102 5.50 7.43 -32.89
N ILE A 103 4.39 7.56 -33.62
CA ILE A 103 3.48 8.70 -33.46
C ILE A 103 2.77 8.63 -32.11
N TYR A 104 2.22 7.47 -31.73
CA TYR A 104 1.53 7.28 -30.46
C TYR A 104 2.44 7.61 -29.25
N PRO A 105 3.65 7.04 -29.09
CA PRO A 105 4.53 7.37 -27.97
C PRO A 105 5.02 8.82 -27.98
N ILE A 106 5.31 9.42 -29.15
CA ILE A 106 5.74 10.82 -29.22
C ILE A 106 4.60 11.77 -28.84
N THR A 107 3.38 11.52 -29.33
CA THR A 107 2.22 12.37 -29.02
C THR A 107 1.81 12.23 -27.55
N THR A 108 1.84 11.03 -26.98
CA THR A 108 1.63 10.85 -25.53
C THR A 108 2.73 11.49 -24.70
N PHE A 109 3.99 11.47 -25.14
CA PHE A 109 5.08 12.16 -24.44
C PHE A 109 4.93 13.69 -24.46
N VAL A 110 4.56 14.27 -25.60
CA VAL A 110 4.44 15.74 -25.77
C VAL A 110 3.16 16.30 -25.15
N LEU A 111 2.09 15.50 -25.05
CA LEU A 111 0.80 15.91 -24.48
C LEU A 111 0.60 15.46 -23.03
N LYS A 112 1.62 14.88 -22.39
CA LYS A 112 1.54 14.51 -20.97
C LYS A 112 1.60 15.79 -20.14
N ASP A 113 0.56 16.03 -19.33
CA ASP A 113 0.66 16.99 -18.22
C ASP A 113 1.60 16.40 -17.16
N ASP A 114 2.57 17.18 -16.70
CA ASP A 114 3.45 16.80 -15.60
C ASP A 114 2.61 16.67 -14.32
N LEU A 115 2.23 15.45 -13.96
CA LEU A 115 1.75 15.14 -12.63
C LEU A 115 2.91 15.35 -11.65
N SER A 116 2.72 16.18 -10.63
CA SER A 116 3.73 16.43 -9.61
C SER A 116 4.02 15.16 -8.82
N ASP A 117 5.28 14.76 -8.77
CA ASP A 117 5.73 13.47 -8.19
C ASP A 117 5.65 13.38 -6.65
N PHE A 118 5.07 14.37 -5.93
CA PHE A 118 4.84 14.42 -4.47
C PHE A 118 5.72 13.46 -3.61
N GLY A 119 7.04 13.44 -3.81
CA GLY A 119 7.98 12.61 -3.06
C GLY A 119 7.73 11.09 -3.01
N ALA A 120 6.88 10.50 -3.86
CA ALA A 120 6.42 9.11 -3.73
C ALA A 120 7.39 8.07 -4.32
N PHE A 121 8.61 7.99 -3.80
CA PHE A 121 9.57 6.94 -4.19
C PHE A 121 9.48 5.72 -3.26
N ASN A 122 8.67 4.72 -3.64
CA ASN A 122 9.07 3.32 -3.79
C ASN A 122 7.88 2.37 -3.98
N ILE A 123 8.06 1.42 -4.90
CA ILE A 123 7.16 0.28 -5.22
C ILE A 123 5.78 0.64 -5.82
N GLY A 124 5.71 1.79 -6.49
CA GLY A 124 4.68 2.11 -7.50
C GLY A 124 5.28 2.45 -8.87
N GLY A 125 6.55 2.08 -9.10
CA GLY A 125 7.31 2.25 -10.34
C GLY A 125 7.27 3.64 -10.96
N ILE A 126 7.69 4.67 -10.22
CA ILE A 126 8.29 5.85 -10.85
C ILE A 126 9.72 5.52 -11.25
N ASN A 127 9.94 5.31 -12.56
CA ASN A 127 11.29 5.32 -13.10
C ASN A 127 11.83 6.76 -13.13
N ALA A 128 13.12 6.94 -13.40
CA ALA A 128 13.84 8.22 -13.47
C ALA A 128 13.33 9.22 -14.55
N SER A 129 12.07 9.10 -14.99
CA SER A 129 11.37 10.01 -15.90
C SER A 129 10.01 10.51 -15.38
N GLY A 130 9.68 10.34 -14.08
CA GLY A 130 8.44 10.87 -13.49
C GLY A 130 7.17 10.21 -14.05
N GLN A 131 7.25 8.94 -14.42
CA GLN A 131 6.11 8.17 -14.90
C GLN A 131 5.63 7.24 -13.80
N VAL A 132 4.46 7.52 -13.20
CA VAL A 132 3.73 6.58 -12.32
C VAL A 132 3.54 5.26 -13.07
N SER A 133 3.91 4.14 -12.45
CA SER A 133 3.73 2.83 -13.07
C SER A 133 2.25 2.57 -13.32
N THR A 134 1.89 2.53 -14.59
CA THR A 134 0.58 2.08 -15.07
C THR A 134 0.37 0.57 -14.90
N PHE A 135 1.24 -0.16 -14.18
CA PHE A 135 1.07 -1.60 -14.01
C PHE A 135 -0.07 -1.97 -13.04
N LEU A 136 -0.54 -1.02 -12.21
CA LEU A 136 -1.76 -1.16 -11.36
C LEU A 136 -2.75 0.01 -11.42
N GLY A 137 -2.42 1.13 -12.09
CA GLY A 137 -3.41 2.15 -12.52
C GLY A 137 -4.15 2.92 -11.42
N ARG A 138 -3.70 2.90 -10.17
CA ARG A 138 -4.32 3.62 -9.04
C ARG A 138 -3.45 4.80 -8.61
N GLY A 139 -4.05 5.99 -8.53
CA GLY A 139 -3.41 7.17 -7.95
C GLY A 139 -3.56 7.21 -6.43
N LEU A 140 -3.06 8.29 -5.79
CA LEU A 140 -3.19 8.47 -4.34
C LEU A 140 -4.65 8.60 -3.88
N ILE A 141 -5.50 9.20 -4.72
CA ILE A 141 -6.93 9.32 -4.47
C ILE A 141 -7.64 8.16 -5.18
N ASP A 142 -8.39 7.38 -4.43
CA ASP A 142 -9.25 6.33 -4.95
C ASP A 142 -10.29 6.91 -5.93
N PRO A 143 -10.41 6.38 -7.16
CA PRO A 143 -11.45 6.81 -8.11
C PRO A 143 -12.88 6.67 -7.58
N ASP A 144 -13.12 5.77 -6.61
CA ASP A 144 -14.43 5.57 -6.01
C ASP A 144 -14.73 6.57 -4.87
N THR A 145 -13.76 7.41 -4.47
CA THR A 145 -13.98 8.44 -3.45
C THR A 145 -15.01 9.45 -3.96
N PRO A 146 -16.11 9.69 -3.21
CA PRO A 146 -17.12 10.66 -3.62
C PRO A 146 -16.54 12.09 -3.69
N GLN A 147 -16.92 12.86 -4.71
CA GLN A 147 -16.42 14.23 -4.91
C GLN A 147 -16.62 15.16 -3.70
N ALA A 148 -17.66 14.92 -2.89
CA ALA A 148 -17.95 15.67 -1.67
C ALA A 148 -16.88 15.47 -0.58
N GLU A 149 -16.14 14.36 -0.64
CA GLU A 149 -15.12 13.95 0.32
C GLU A 149 -13.72 14.41 -0.07
N HIS A 150 -13.56 15.11 -1.21
CA HIS A 150 -12.28 15.66 -1.66
C HIS A 150 -11.81 16.85 -0.82
N THR A 151 -12.69 17.39 0.00
CA THR A 151 -12.41 18.52 0.89
C THR A 151 -13.05 18.27 2.22
N ILE A 152 -12.43 18.74 3.29
CA ILE A 152 -12.98 18.64 4.64
C ILE A 152 -12.65 19.90 5.44
N THR A 153 -13.46 20.19 6.44
CA THR A 153 -13.16 21.26 7.41
C THR A 153 -12.37 20.67 8.58
N SER A 154 -11.22 21.26 8.90
CA SER A 154 -10.42 20.90 10.07
C SER A 154 -11.26 20.98 11.34
N PHE A 155 -11.11 19.97 12.21
CA PHE A 155 -11.83 19.86 13.47
C PHE A 155 -11.32 20.85 14.52
N ASN A 156 -10.05 21.23 14.50
CA ASN A 156 -9.48 22.20 15.45
C ASN A 156 -9.54 23.64 14.90
N THR A 157 -9.08 23.86 13.67
CA THR A 157 -8.89 25.23 13.13
C THR A 157 -10.10 25.77 12.37
N GLY A 158 -10.96 24.90 11.84
CA GLY A 158 -12.06 25.28 10.96
C GLY A 158 -11.61 25.65 9.52
N GLU A 159 -10.34 25.47 9.19
CA GLU A 159 -9.83 25.68 7.83
C GLU A 159 -10.26 24.57 6.88
N GLU A 160 -10.40 24.88 5.58
CA GLU A 160 -10.72 23.89 4.55
C GLU A 160 -9.44 23.22 4.05
N TRP A 161 -9.41 21.88 4.08
CA TRP A 161 -8.28 21.02 3.72
C TRP A 161 -8.65 20.15 2.53
N ASP A 162 -7.66 19.74 1.74
CA ASP A 162 -7.87 18.88 0.57
C ASP A 162 -7.47 17.44 0.87
N LEU A 163 -8.18 16.51 0.23
CA LEU A 163 -7.86 15.09 0.23
C LEU A 163 -6.56 14.84 -0.55
N VAL A 164 -5.59 14.20 0.10
CA VAL A 164 -4.29 13.85 -0.49
C VAL A 164 -4.10 12.35 -0.69
N PHE A 165 -4.87 11.52 0.02
CA PHE A 165 -4.89 10.07 -0.17
C PHE A 165 -6.22 9.48 0.26
N SER A 166 -6.70 8.46 -0.44
CA SER A 166 -7.87 7.68 -0.02
C SER A 166 -7.80 6.23 -0.47
N ASP A 167 -8.46 5.37 0.31
CA ASP A 167 -8.83 4.02 -0.09
C ASP A 167 -10.24 3.72 0.39
N GLU A 168 -11.13 3.43 -0.55
CA GLU A 168 -12.54 3.11 -0.27
C GLU A 168 -12.80 1.59 -0.25
N PHE A 169 -11.77 0.77 -0.52
CA PHE A 169 -11.83 -0.69 -0.44
C PHE A 169 -12.99 -1.37 -1.22
N ASN A 170 -13.58 -0.67 -2.20
CA ASN A 170 -14.77 -1.11 -2.95
C ASN A 170 -14.51 -2.25 -3.94
N VAL A 171 -13.25 -2.43 -4.36
CA VAL A 171 -12.85 -3.51 -5.26
C VAL A 171 -12.83 -4.82 -4.49
N GLU A 172 -13.81 -5.69 -4.73
CA GLU A 172 -13.97 -6.99 -4.07
C GLU A 172 -12.77 -7.94 -4.31
N GLY A 173 -12.34 -8.65 -3.27
CA GLY A 173 -11.37 -9.73 -3.36
C GLY A 173 -9.92 -9.28 -3.56
N ARG A 174 -9.57 -8.02 -3.24
CA ARG A 174 -8.17 -7.60 -3.14
C ARG A 174 -7.46 -8.44 -2.09
N SER A 175 -6.30 -8.93 -2.47
CA SER A 175 -5.32 -9.53 -1.57
C SER A 175 -4.28 -8.48 -1.18
N PHE A 176 -3.72 -8.64 0.01
CA PHE A 176 -2.69 -7.76 0.54
C PHE A 176 -1.40 -8.51 0.82
N TYR A 177 -1.13 -9.61 0.11
CA TYR A 177 0.18 -10.26 0.19
C TYR A 177 1.28 -9.31 -0.29
N PRO A 178 2.55 -9.56 0.12
CA PRO A 178 3.66 -8.76 -0.34
C PRO A 178 3.71 -8.61 -1.87
N GLY A 179 3.61 -7.37 -2.34
CA GLY A 179 3.61 -7.00 -3.76
C GLY A 179 2.27 -7.03 -4.50
N ASP A 180 1.16 -7.47 -3.87
CA ASP A 180 -0.15 -7.55 -4.54
C ASP A 180 -0.87 -6.19 -4.62
N ASP A 181 -0.68 -5.33 -3.61
CA ASP A 181 -1.31 -4.01 -3.52
C ASP A 181 -0.25 -2.89 -3.51
N PRO A 182 -0.48 -1.77 -4.24
CA PRO A 182 0.50 -0.70 -4.38
C PRO A 182 0.74 0.10 -3.10
N TYR A 183 -0.24 0.13 -2.18
CA TYR A 183 -0.15 0.95 -0.97
C TYR A 183 -0.18 0.12 0.31
N TRP A 184 -0.90 -0.99 0.32
CA TRP A 184 -1.09 -1.81 1.50
C TRP A 184 -0.27 -3.11 1.42
N GLU A 185 0.18 -3.59 2.58
CA GLU A 185 0.85 -4.89 2.70
C GLU A 185 0.52 -5.51 4.05
N ALA A 186 -0.01 -6.73 4.01
CA ALA A 186 -0.26 -7.54 5.18
C ALA A 186 0.99 -8.32 5.58
N VAL A 187 1.26 -8.38 6.88
CA VAL A 187 2.46 -9.02 7.42
C VAL A 187 2.24 -10.51 7.70
N ASP A 188 3.34 -11.26 7.67
CA ASP A 188 3.42 -12.68 8.03
C ASP A 188 4.40 -12.84 9.20
N LEU A 189 3.93 -12.65 10.44
CA LEU A 189 4.77 -12.64 11.64
C LEU A 189 4.00 -12.90 12.95
N HIS A 190 4.73 -13.27 14.01
CA HIS A 190 4.24 -13.22 15.38
C HIS A 190 4.57 -11.88 16.01
N TYR A 191 3.55 -11.12 16.41
CA TYR A 191 3.72 -9.83 17.09
C TYR A 191 4.00 -10.04 18.59
N TYR A 192 5.21 -10.53 18.87
CA TYR A 192 5.61 -10.96 20.22
C TYR A 192 5.75 -9.81 21.22
N GLN A 193 5.98 -8.58 20.75
CA GLN A 193 6.28 -7.41 21.57
C GLN A 193 5.18 -7.13 22.60
N THR A 194 3.94 -7.41 22.23
CA THR A 194 2.77 -7.26 23.10
C THR A 194 2.24 -8.60 23.62
N SER A 195 2.98 -9.70 23.44
CA SER A 195 2.56 -11.06 23.82
C SER A 195 1.26 -11.52 23.14
N ASN A 196 1.13 -11.24 21.83
CA ASN A 196 -0.03 -11.67 21.05
C ASN A 196 -0.16 -13.20 21.03
N LEU A 197 -1.40 -13.68 21.03
CA LEU A 197 -1.72 -15.11 21.05
C LEU A 197 -1.86 -15.70 19.64
N GLU A 198 -1.95 -14.84 18.64
CA GLU A 198 -2.10 -15.17 17.23
C GLU A 198 -0.83 -14.98 16.42
N TRP A 199 -0.77 -15.69 15.29
CA TRP A 199 0.10 -15.36 14.18
C TRP A 199 -0.64 -14.39 13.24
N TYR A 200 -0.01 -13.28 12.85
CA TYR A 200 -0.53 -12.43 11.79
C TYR A 200 -0.22 -13.06 10.44
N ASP A 201 -1.26 -13.31 9.66
CA ASP A 201 -1.16 -13.98 8.36
C ASP A 201 -1.87 -13.14 7.28
N PRO A 202 -1.25 -12.90 6.11
CA PRO A 202 -1.85 -12.12 5.04
C PRO A 202 -3.21 -12.64 4.58
N GLN A 203 -3.50 -13.93 4.75
CA GLN A 203 -4.80 -14.50 4.39
C GLN A 203 -5.97 -13.99 5.26
N GLN A 204 -5.69 -13.36 6.40
CA GLN A 204 -6.71 -12.77 7.25
C GLN A 204 -7.16 -11.37 6.79
N VAL A 205 -6.52 -10.78 5.76
CA VAL A 205 -6.84 -9.45 5.26
C VAL A 205 -7.30 -9.54 3.81
N VAL A 206 -8.55 -9.20 3.55
CA VAL A 206 -9.14 -9.18 2.19
C VAL A 206 -10.18 -8.07 2.08
N THR A 207 -10.45 -7.56 0.89
CA THR A 207 -11.64 -6.72 0.69
C THR A 207 -12.86 -7.58 0.41
N THR A 208 -13.95 -7.32 1.14
CA THR A 208 -15.23 -7.96 0.88
C THR A 208 -16.41 -7.09 1.28
N ASN A 209 -17.47 -7.09 0.47
CA ASN A 209 -18.67 -6.27 0.65
C ASN A 209 -18.38 -4.76 0.75
N GLY A 210 -17.41 -4.29 -0.04
CA GLY A 210 -17.05 -2.87 -0.09
C GLY A 210 -16.22 -2.35 1.09
N ALA A 211 -15.61 -3.24 1.88
CA ALA A 211 -14.74 -2.87 3.00
C ALA A 211 -13.50 -3.77 3.04
N MET A 212 -12.40 -3.26 3.61
CA MET A 212 -11.27 -4.10 4.02
C MET A 212 -11.64 -4.83 5.30
N ARG A 213 -11.70 -6.16 5.23
CA ARG A 213 -12.00 -7.04 6.36
C ARG A 213 -10.74 -7.67 6.91
N ILE A 214 -10.52 -7.49 8.21
CA ILE A 214 -9.44 -8.13 8.97
C ILE A 214 -10.07 -9.18 9.88
N TRP A 215 -9.76 -10.45 9.62
CA TRP A 215 -10.29 -11.60 10.36
C TRP A 215 -9.42 -11.96 11.56
N PHE A 216 -10.07 -12.54 12.56
CA PHE A 216 -9.44 -13.23 13.68
C PHE A 216 -10.17 -14.53 13.97
N ASN A 217 -9.44 -15.64 14.02
CA ASN A 217 -10.02 -16.96 14.21
C ASN A 217 -9.13 -17.92 15.02
N GLN A 218 -9.73 -19.00 15.50
CA GLN A 218 -9.03 -20.06 16.21
C GLN A 218 -8.54 -21.14 15.24
N THR A 219 -7.55 -20.80 14.44
CA THR A 219 -6.84 -21.75 13.56
C THR A 219 -5.41 -21.88 14.03
N LYS A 220 -4.92 -23.12 14.15
CA LYS A 220 -3.52 -23.37 14.52
C LYS A 220 -2.61 -22.90 13.38
N ASN A 221 -1.66 -22.02 13.68
CA ASN A 221 -0.65 -21.53 12.74
C ASN A 221 0.68 -21.30 13.46
N HIS A 222 1.81 -21.72 12.86
CA HIS A 222 3.17 -21.55 13.44
C HIS A 222 3.28 -21.82 14.96
N ASP A 223 2.70 -22.93 15.42
CA ASP A 223 2.63 -23.34 16.84
C ASP A 223 1.82 -22.44 17.80
N LEU A 224 1.14 -21.42 17.27
CA LEU A 224 0.12 -20.64 17.95
C LEU A 224 -1.29 -21.17 17.63
N ASN A 225 -2.26 -20.87 18.49
CA ASN A 225 -3.63 -21.41 18.40
C ASN A 225 -4.62 -20.49 17.65
N PHE A 226 -4.18 -19.30 17.28
CA PHE A 226 -5.00 -18.27 16.66
C PHE A 226 -4.31 -17.68 15.44
N MET A 227 -5.12 -17.12 14.55
CA MET A 227 -4.68 -16.30 13.43
C MET A 227 -5.40 -14.97 13.46
N GLY A 228 -4.66 -13.89 13.20
CA GLY A 228 -5.19 -12.54 13.02
C GLY A 228 -4.63 -11.91 11.76
N GLY A 229 -4.98 -10.65 11.51
CA GLY A 229 -4.41 -9.87 10.41
C GLY A 229 -3.84 -8.54 10.89
N MET A 230 -2.74 -8.12 10.26
CA MET A 230 -2.17 -6.79 10.37
C MET A 230 -1.73 -6.35 8.98
N VAL A 231 -2.12 -5.14 8.59
CA VAL A 231 -1.84 -4.53 7.30
C VAL A 231 -1.27 -3.14 7.51
N SER A 232 -0.34 -2.72 6.66
CA SER A 232 0.29 -1.41 6.77
C SER A 232 0.62 -0.78 5.42
N THR A 233 0.83 0.53 5.42
CA THR A 233 1.38 1.27 4.28
C THR A 233 2.88 1.52 4.37
N TRP A 234 3.59 0.76 5.21
CA TRP A 234 5.01 0.98 5.51
C TRP A 234 5.85 1.06 4.23
N ASN A 235 6.61 2.14 4.11
CA ASN A 235 7.46 2.45 2.97
C ASN A 235 6.76 2.47 1.59
N LYS A 236 5.41 2.53 1.56
CA LYS A 236 4.57 2.63 0.35
C LYS A 236 3.79 3.95 0.31
N PHE A 237 3.11 4.28 1.40
CA PHE A 237 2.44 5.56 1.58
C PHE A 237 2.72 6.09 2.99
N CYS A 238 3.21 7.33 3.05
CA CYS A 238 3.45 8.05 4.29
C CYS A 238 3.00 9.50 4.13
N PHE A 239 2.72 10.17 5.24
CA PHE A 239 2.33 11.57 5.29
C PHE A 239 2.96 12.25 6.51
N THR A 240 3.15 13.58 6.43
CA THR A 240 3.64 14.40 7.54
C THR A 240 2.70 15.57 7.77
N GLY A 241 2.10 15.64 8.95
CA GLY A 241 1.06 16.60 9.28
C GLY A 241 -0.25 16.36 8.53
N GLY A 242 -1.31 16.98 9.01
CA GLY A 242 -2.64 16.86 8.42
C GLY A 242 -3.53 15.94 9.25
N MET A 243 -4.50 15.30 8.59
CA MET A 243 -5.54 14.52 9.23
C MET A 243 -5.69 13.17 8.56
N VAL A 244 -5.81 12.13 9.36
CA VAL A 244 -6.16 10.79 8.92
C VAL A 244 -7.45 10.36 9.59
N LEU A 245 -8.41 9.94 8.77
CA LEU A 245 -9.71 9.44 9.21
C LEU A 245 -9.90 8.01 8.68
N ALA A 246 -10.49 7.16 9.51
CA ALA A 246 -10.88 5.79 9.17
C ALA A 246 -12.33 5.54 9.56
N SER A 247 -13.11 4.95 8.67
CA SER A 247 -14.49 4.50 8.94
C SER A 247 -14.48 3.02 9.29
N VAL A 248 -14.77 2.69 10.54
CA VAL A 248 -14.52 1.36 11.11
C VAL A 248 -15.77 0.79 11.78
N SER A 249 -16.05 -0.48 11.51
CA SER A 249 -16.94 -1.32 12.31
C SER A 249 -16.07 -2.25 13.15
N LEU A 250 -16.10 -2.04 14.47
CA LEU A 250 -15.25 -2.74 15.42
C LEU A 250 -15.62 -4.23 15.52
N PRO A 251 -14.67 -5.10 15.86
CA PRO A 251 -14.95 -6.53 15.94
C PRO A 251 -15.80 -6.89 17.16
N GLY A 252 -16.61 -7.93 17.00
CA GLY A 252 -17.27 -8.56 18.14
C GLY A 252 -18.42 -7.74 18.69
N SER A 253 -18.42 -7.51 20.01
CA SER A 253 -19.50 -6.86 20.74
C SER A 253 -18.94 -5.85 21.73
N PRO A 254 -19.62 -4.71 21.99
CA PRO A 254 -19.19 -3.73 22.99
C PRO A 254 -19.29 -4.22 24.45
N LYS A 255 -19.53 -5.51 24.67
CA LYS A 255 -19.75 -6.13 25.99
C LYS A 255 -18.69 -7.18 26.35
N LEU A 256 -17.93 -7.67 25.37
CA LEU A 256 -17.00 -8.77 25.55
C LEU A 256 -15.58 -8.28 25.31
N SER A 257 -14.73 -8.35 26.33
CA SER A 257 -13.33 -7.94 26.26
C SER A 257 -12.43 -9.06 25.71
N GLY A 258 -11.24 -8.70 25.23
CA GLY A 258 -10.19 -9.65 24.87
C GLY A 258 -9.57 -9.42 23.50
N LEU A 259 -10.32 -8.82 22.57
CA LEU A 259 -9.78 -8.42 21.28
C LEU A 259 -9.01 -7.11 21.40
N TRP A 260 -8.01 -6.95 20.54
CA TRP A 260 -7.24 -5.73 20.32
C TRP A 260 -7.35 -5.31 18.85
N PRO A 261 -8.46 -4.66 18.45
CA PRO A 261 -8.54 -3.93 17.20
C PRO A 261 -7.85 -2.57 17.32
N ALA A 262 -6.97 -2.27 16.38
CA ALA A 262 -6.33 -0.97 16.33
C ALA A 262 -6.19 -0.45 14.89
N VAL A 263 -6.28 0.88 14.79
CA VAL A 263 -5.85 1.64 13.62
C VAL A 263 -4.97 2.75 14.15
N TRP A 264 -3.76 2.87 13.61
CA TRP A 264 -2.72 3.70 14.20
C TRP A 264 -1.67 4.03 13.16
N THR A 265 -0.73 4.87 13.53
CA THR A 265 0.33 5.33 12.65
C THR A 265 1.67 5.28 13.34
N MET A 266 2.72 5.00 12.57
CA MET A 266 4.09 4.97 13.06
C MET A 266 5.05 5.69 12.09
N GLY A 267 6.13 6.28 12.59
CA GLY A 267 7.17 6.87 11.74
C GLY A 267 7.92 5.83 10.91
N ASN A 268 8.19 6.15 9.64
CA ASN A 268 8.69 5.21 8.62
C ASN A 268 10.07 4.61 8.93
N LEU A 269 10.87 5.24 9.80
CA LEU A 269 12.15 4.71 10.27
C LEU A 269 12.01 3.51 11.23
N GLY A 270 10.81 3.18 11.69
CA GLY A 270 10.51 1.92 12.36
C GLY A 270 9.55 1.08 11.51
N ARG A 271 9.56 -0.25 11.70
CA ARG A 271 8.57 -1.14 11.11
C ARG A 271 7.91 -1.98 12.21
N ALA A 272 6.62 -1.77 12.40
CA ALA A 272 5.81 -2.49 13.38
C ALA A 272 5.97 -4.01 13.23
N GLY A 273 6.24 -4.71 14.33
CA GLY A 273 6.50 -6.15 14.36
C GLY A 273 7.97 -6.54 14.15
N TYR A 274 8.86 -5.62 13.77
CA TYR A 274 10.29 -5.88 13.52
C TYR A 274 11.14 -5.26 14.61
N GLY A 275 11.46 -6.04 15.65
CA GLY A 275 12.12 -5.56 16.88
C GLY A 275 13.43 -4.80 16.65
N ALA A 276 14.32 -5.35 15.81
CA ALA A 276 15.59 -4.70 15.46
C ALA A 276 15.41 -3.31 14.82
N SER A 277 14.36 -3.10 14.02
CA SER A 277 14.08 -1.78 13.44
C SER A 277 13.62 -0.76 14.49
N LEU A 278 12.89 -1.22 15.52
CA LEU A 278 12.26 -0.40 16.54
C LEU A 278 13.18 -0.06 17.72
N GLU A 279 14.19 -0.89 17.99
CA GLU A 279 15.12 -0.69 19.11
C GLU A 279 15.81 0.69 19.04
N GLY A 280 15.53 1.53 20.05
CA GLY A 280 16.05 2.89 20.14
C GLY A 280 15.43 3.89 19.14
N MET A 281 14.40 3.48 18.39
CA MET A 281 13.62 4.35 17.50
C MET A 281 12.27 4.66 18.10
N TRP A 282 11.54 3.64 18.50
CA TRP A 282 10.27 3.75 19.21
C TRP A 282 10.53 3.86 20.72
N PRO A 283 9.75 4.65 21.49
CA PRO A 283 8.59 5.48 21.12
C PRO A 283 8.92 6.97 20.96
N TYR A 284 10.15 7.34 20.60
CA TYR A 284 10.54 8.75 20.56
C TYR A 284 9.70 9.53 19.52
N GLN A 285 9.17 10.70 19.90
CA GLN A 285 8.38 11.58 19.02
C GLN A 285 9.26 12.66 18.38
N GLY A 286 10.21 12.26 17.53
CA GLY A 286 11.16 13.18 16.88
C GLY A 286 11.99 13.98 17.88
N TYR A 287 12.47 13.34 18.95
CA TYR A 287 13.23 14.00 20.00
C TYR A 287 14.58 14.50 19.46
N ASP A 288 14.76 15.81 19.41
CA ASP A 288 15.88 16.48 18.72
C ASP A 288 16.77 17.29 19.69
N GLU A 289 16.99 16.73 20.87
CA GLU A 289 17.79 17.34 21.92
C GLU A 289 18.92 16.42 22.34
N CYS A 290 20.03 17.01 22.79
CA CYS A 290 21.19 16.24 23.25
C CYS A 290 21.35 16.32 24.76
N ASP A 291 20.56 15.50 25.45
CA ASP A 291 20.57 15.38 26.91
C ASP A 291 20.35 13.93 27.37
N LYS A 292 20.05 13.77 28.67
CA LYS A 292 19.83 12.49 29.34
C LYS A 292 18.75 11.64 28.66
N GLY A 293 17.77 12.27 28.02
CA GLY A 293 16.67 11.61 27.30
C GLY A 293 17.14 10.70 26.17
N THR A 294 18.31 10.97 25.60
CA THR A 294 18.89 10.18 24.51
C THR A 294 19.65 8.94 24.98
N LEU A 295 19.86 8.77 26.29
CA LEU A 295 20.70 7.73 26.87
C LEU A 295 19.88 6.56 27.42
N ALA A 296 20.53 5.42 27.54
CA ALA A 296 19.93 4.22 28.12
C ALA A 296 19.35 4.51 29.52
N ASN A 297 18.10 4.08 29.71
CA ASN A 297 17.32 4.26 30.94
C ASN A 297 17.25 5.71 31.45
N GLN A 298 17.41 6.71 30.56
CA GLN A 298 17.52 8.12 30.95
C GLN A 298 18.55 8.34 32.06
N THR A 299 19.76 7.79 31.90
CA THR A 299 20.83 7.84 32.92
C THR A 299 22.13 8.38 32.35
N LEU A 300 22.75 9.38 33.01
CA LEU A 300 24.04 9.94 32.59
C LEU A 300 25.22 9.12 33.14
N PRO A 301 26.37 9.10 32.44
CA PRO A 301 27.60 8.55 33.01
C PRO A 301 27.98 9.23 34.32
N GLY A 302 28.11 8.45 35.39
CA GLY A 302 28.46 8.95 36.72
C GLY A 302 27.26 9.26 37.63
N ASP A 303 26.03 9.14 37.14
CA ASP A 303 24.85 9.14 37.99
C ASP A 303 24.94 8.00 39.02
N THR A 304 24.79 8.34 40.30
CA THR A 304 24.78 7.36 41.40
C THR A 304 23.39 6.82 41.69
N VAL A 305 22.35 7.43 41.09
CA VAL A 305 20.94 7.08 41.27
C VAL A 305 20.30 7.00 39.88
N ILE A 306 19.75 5.84 39.55
CA ILE A 306 18.92 5.64 38.36
C ILE A 306 17.57 6.30 38.62
N PRO A 307 16.97 7.01 37.65
CA PRO A 307 15.63 7.56 37.82
C PRO A 307 14.64 6.47 38.25
N THR A 308 14.04 6.72 39.41
CA THR A 308 12.96 5.93 40.00
C THR A 308 11.77 6.86 40.20
N ASN A 309 10.55 6.32 40.32
CA ASN A 309 9.25 6.99 40.11
C ASN A 309 8.63 6.72 38.73
N GLY A 310 8.97 5.60 38.09
CA GLY A 310 8.28 5.12 36.89
C GLY A 310 7.34 3.95 37.18
N ASP A 311 7.57 2.84 36.52
CA ASP A 311 6.64 1.71 36.48
C ASP A 311 6.65 0.88 37.79
N PRO A 312 5.52 0.82 38.53
CA PRO A 312 5.43 0.05 39.77
C PRO A 312 5.65 -1.46 39.58
N GLN A 313 5.36 -2.01 38.40
CA GLN A 313 5.56 -3.43 38.09
C GLN A 313 7.04 -3.76 37.88
N ASN A 314 7.86 -2.76 37.59
CA ASN A 314 9.28 -2.87 37.29
C ASN A 314 10.14 -2.12 38.32
N GLN A 315 9.84 -2.34 39.61
CA GLN A 315 10.59 -1.77 40.75
C GLN A 315 10.61 -0.24 40.79
N GLY A 316 9.66 0.42 40.12
CA GLY A 316 9.59 1.88 40.03
C GLY A 316 10.63 2.50 39.10
N LEU A 317 11.29 1.71 38.25
CA LEU A 317 12.25 2.22 37.26
C LEU A 317 11.54 3.05 36.20
N LEU A 318 12.17 4.16 35.78
CA LEU A 318 11.59 5.07 34.80
C LEU A 318 11.60 4.51 33.39
N SER A 319 12.73 3.97 32.91
CA SER A 319 12.88 3.60 31.51
C SER A 319 13.76 2.38 31.33
N PHE A 320 13.36 1.50 30.41
CA PHE A 320 14.15 0.40 29.84
C PHE A 320 14.58 0.68 28.41
N LEU A 321 14.36 1.91 27.90
CA LEU A 321 14.80 2.26 26.57
C LEU A 321 16.33 2.21 26.49
N PRO A 322 16.89 1.68 25.38
CA PRO A 322 18.35 1.59 25.18
C PRO A 322 19.01 2.96 24.91
N GLY A 323 18.23 4.04 24.90
CA GLY A 323 18.59 5.35 24.37
C GLY A 323 18.06 5.54 22.95
N GLN A 324 18.07 6.79 22.47
CA GLN A 324 17.65 7.12 21.12
C GLN A 324 18.78 6.77 20.15
N ARG A 325 18.53 5.84 19.23
CA ARG A 325 19.54 5.31 18.29
C ARG A 325 20.01 6.39 17.32
N LEU A 326 19.08 7.13 16.75
CA LEU A 326 19.34 8.25 15.85
C LEU A 326 19.18 9.58 16.59
N SER A 327 19.93 9.76 17.67
CA SER A 327 19.84 10.96 18.50
C SER A 327 20.62 12.14 17.90
N ARG A 328 20.28 13.36 18.33
CA ARG A 328 21.12 14.54 18.09
C ARG A 328 22.53 14.40 18.67
N CYS A 329 22.70 13.61 19.73
CA CYS A 329 23.99 13.34 20.37
C CYS A 329 24.92 12.41 19.59
N THR A 330 24.49 11.85 18.46
CA THR A 330 25.32 11.00 17.63
C THR A 330 26.58 11.75 17.18
N CYS A 331 27.73 11.07 17.18
CA CYS A 331 29.01 11.63 16.74
C CYS A 331 28.87 12.26 15.34
N MET A 332 29.41 13.45 15.14
CA MET A 332 29.32 14.21 13.89
C MET A 332 29.97 13.50 12.71
N ASP A 333 30.96 12.63 12.94
CA ASP A 333 31.60 11.82 11.89
C ASP A 333 30.85 10.52 11.55
N ASP A 334 29.70 10.26 12.18
CA ASP A 334 28.86 9.11 11.85
C ASP A 334 28.35 9.19 10.39
N THR A 335 28.47 8.08 9.68
CA THR A 335 28.06 7.96 8.27
C THR A 335 26.74 7.22 8.10
N SER A 336 26.17 6.68 9.17
CA SER A 336 24.95 5.86 9.16
C SER A 336 23.70 6.69 9.43
N HIS A 337 23.81 7.80 10.16
CA HIS A 337 22.69 8.65 10.52
C HIS A 337 22.03 9.26 9.26
N PRO A 338 20.70 9.16 9.08
CA PRO A 338 20.02 9.62 7.85
C PRO A 338 20.06 11.14 7.66
N GLY A 339 20.25 11.88 8.75
CA GLY A 339 20.17 13.33 8.76
C GLY A 339 18.73 13.83 8.87
N PRO A 340 18.46 15.11 8.56
CA PRO A 340 19.42 16.14 8.13
C PRO A 340 20.32 16.60 9.29
N ARG A 341 21.11 17.66 9.07
CA ARG A 341 21.96 18.27 10.10
C ARG A 341 21.48 19.69 10.42
N HIS A 342 21.62 20.06 11.68
CA HIS A 342 21.51 21.43 12.17
C HIS A 342 22.67 22.29 11.66
N ASP A 343 22.51 23.62 11.74
CA ASP A 343 23.54 24.60 11.36
C ASP A 343 24.84 24.45 12.19
N ASP A 344 24.74 23.91 13.41
CA ASP A 344 25.88 23.63 14.29
C ASP A 344 26.65 22.34 13.91
N GLY A 345 26.21 21.63 12.87
CA GLY A 345 26.79 20.39 12.37
C GLY A 345 26.30 19.13 13.07
N THR A 346 25.51 19.25 14.15
CA THR A 346 24.86 18.11 14.82
C THR A 346 23.74 17.55 13.95
N PHE A 347 23.40 16.27 14.15
CA PHE A 347 22.28 15.67 13.45
C PHE A 347 20.94 16.12 14.04
N VAL A 348 19.91 16.21 13.21
CA VAL A 348 18.53 16.24 13.69
C VAL A 348 18.23 14.88 14.32
N GLY A 349 17.68 14.84 15.53
CA GLY A 349 17.23 13.62 16.18
C GLY A 349 16.06 12.99 15.44
N ARG A 350 16.18 11.70 15.11
CA ARG A 350 15.23 10.93 14.31
C ARG A 350 14.70 9.73 15.09
N SER A 351 13.52 9.25 14.73
CA SER A 351 12.85 8.18 15.48
C SER A 351 11.69 7.53 14.74
N ALA A 352 10.98 6.63 15.44
CA ALA A 352 9.73 6.00 15.00
C ALA A 352 8.61 6.36 15.99
N PRO A 353 8.00 7.57 15.89
CA PRO A 353 6.84 7.97 16.69
C PRO A 353 5.65 7.03 16.50
N GLU A 354 4.71 7.06 17.44
CA GLU A 354 3.42 6.35 17.34
C GLU A 354 2.27 7.27 17.76
N ILE A 355 1.21 7.29 16.95
CA ILE A 355 -0.06 7.98 17.24
C ILE A 355 -1.21 7.04 16.87
N ASP A 356 -2.08 6.77 17.84
CA ASP A 356 -3.22 5.88 17.69
C ASP A 356 -4.46 6.65 17.24
N ILE A 357 -5.04 6.21 16.14
CA ILE A 357 -6.36 6.67 15.69
C ILE A 357 -7.44 6.06 16.61
N LEU A 358 -7.30 4.76 16.86
CA LEU A 358 -8.11 4.01 17.81
C LEU A 358 -7.36 2.76 18.28
N GLU A 359 -7.50 2.46 19.56
CA GLU A 359 -7.33 1.12 20.12
C GLU A 359 -8.58 0.78 20.94
N ALA A 360 -9.42 -0.15 20.46
CA ALA A 360 -10.69 -0.39 21.14
C ALA A 360 -10.55 -1.39 22.28
N THR A 361 -11.24 -1.09 23.39
CA THR A 361 -11.37 -1.97 24.55
C THR A 361 -12.78 -1.84 25.14
N ILE A 362 -13.07 -2.58 26.20
CA ILE A 362 -14.38 -2.55 26.88
C ILE A 362 -14.24 -1.85 28.22
N GLY A 363 -14.94 -0.72 28.34
CA GLY A 363 -15.06 0.04 29.57
C GLY A 363 -16.29 -0.38 30.41
N PRO A 364 -16.50 0.23 31.58
CA PRO A 364 -17.59 -0.13 32.48
C PRO A 364 -19.01 0.05 31.91
N SER A 365 -19.17 0.92 30.91
CA SER A 365 -20.46 1.28 30.30
C SER A 365 -20.59 0.86 28.83
N GLY A 366 -19.66 0.03 28.34
CA GLY A 366 -19.66 -0.46 26.96
C GLY A 366 -18.31 -0.29 26.28
N GLY A 367 -18.32 -0.32 24.95
CA GLY A 367 -17.13 -0.15 24.14
C GLY A 367 -16.53 1.24 24.29
N VAL A 368 -15.20 1.30 24.40
CA VAL A 368 -14.41 2.53 24.43
C VAL A 368 -13.22 2.39 23.49
N VAL A 369 -12.66 3.51 23.05
CA VAL A 369 -11.37 3.56 22.35
C VAL A 369 -10.37 4.36 23.18
N SER A 370 -9.16 3.84 23.32
CA SER A 370 -7.98 4.64 23.65
C SER A 370 -7.53 5.36 22.39
N GLN A 371 -7.32 6.65 22.54
CA GLN A 371 -6.76 7.52 21.52
C GLN A 371 -5.50 8.12 22.16
N SER A 372 -4.34 7.83 21.59
CA SER A 372 -3.04 8.01 22.26
C SER A 372 -1.99 8.60 21.33
N ALA A 373 -0.99 9.24 21.94
CA ALA A 373 0.33 9.40 21.37
C ALA A 373 1.39 8.95 22.39
N GLN A 374 2.42 8.28 21.88
CA GLN A 374 3.40 7.56 22.66
C GLN A 374 4.67 8.39 22.62
N PHE A 375 5.28 8.62 23.77
CA PHE A 375 6.41 9.51 23.92
C PHE A 375 7.60 8.79 24.53
N GLY A 376 8.76 9.12 23.99
CA GLY A 376 10.07 8.97 24.60
C GLY A 376 10.86 10.27 24.33
N PRO A 377 11.75 10.70 25.24
CA PRO A 377 11.96 10.18 26.60
C PRO A 377 10.78 10.47 27.53
N PHE A 378 10.83 9.95 28.77
CA PHE A 378 9.71 9.97 29.70
C PHE A 378 9.82 11.04 30.78
N ASP A 379 8.68 11.62 31.13
CA ASP A 379 8.49 12.48 32.30
C ASP A 379 8.64 11.71 33.60
N ASP A 380 9.06 12.40 34.66
CA ASP A 380 9.03 11.85 36.02
C ASP A 380 7.59 11.42 36.36
N GLY A 381 7.39 10.15 36.74
CA GLY A 381 6.04 9.63 36.98
C GLY A 381 5.19 9.35 35.74
N TYR A 382 5.73 9.50 34.52
CA TYR A 382 4.95 9.55 33.27
C TYR A 382 3.87 10.65 33.30
N GLN A 383 4.18 11.77 33.96
CA GLN A 383 3.24 12.87 34.20
C GLN A 383 3.39 13.98 33.17
N TRP A 384 2.66 13.86 32.08
CA TRP A 384 2.43 14.95 31.14
C TRP A 384 1.48 16.01 31.71
N ASP A 385 1.52 17.24 31.19
CA ASP A 385 0.69 18.35 31.69
C ASP A 385 -0.76 18.26 31.16
N GLU A 386 -1.64 17.60 31.91
CA GLU A 386 -3.06 17.47 31.59
C GLU A 386 -3.79 18.83 31.45
N SER A 387 -3.26 19.91 32.03
CA SER A 387 -3.87 21.26 31.87
C SER A 387 -3.73 21.81 30.46
N LYS A 388 -2.88 21.20 29.64
CA LYS A 388 -2.67 21.48 28.21
C LYS A 388 -3.52 20.61 27.29
N ALA A 389 -4.39 19.77 27.85
CA ALA A 389 -5.40 19.06 27.09
C ALA A 389 -6.76 19.78 27.14
N THR A 390 -7.49 19.71 26.03
CA THR A 390 -8.88 20.16 25.94
C THR A 390 -9.78 18.99 25.61
N ILE A 391 -10.72 18.67 26.49
CA ILE A 391 -11.75 17.66 26.25
C ILE A 391 -12.99 18.34 25.67
N ALA A 392 -13.42 17.95 24.46
CA ALA A 392 -14.56 18.56 23.79
C ALA A 392 -15.90 18.16 24.45
N ASN A 393 -16.00 16.93 24.95
CA ASN A 393 -17.18 16.44 25.67
C ASN A 393 -16.81 15.51 26.84
N ALA A 394 -16.76 16.06 28.05
CA ALA A 394 -16.42 15.33 29.27
C ALA A 394 -17.44 14.25 29.70
N SER A 395 -18.62 14.18 29.05
CA SER A 395 -19.58 13.08 29.29
C SER A 395 -19.23 11.82 28.48
N ASN A 396 -18.41 11.97 27.44
CA ASN A 396 -18.05 10.91 26.51
C ASN A 396 -16.58 10.53 26.57
N THR A 397 -15.73 11.49 26.93
CA THR A 397 -14.27 11.37 26.88
C THR A 397 -13.67 11.74 28.23
N ILE A 398 -12.74 10.92 28.70
CA ILE A 398 -11.99 11.12 29.95
C ILE A 398 -10.50 10.90 29.68
N VAL A 399 -9.63 11.63 30.37
CA VAL A 399 -8.18 11.33 30.36
C VAL A 399 -7.98 9.91 30.87
N ASN A 400 -7.10 9.15 30.21
CA ASN A 400 -6.85 7.77 30.56
C ASN A 400 -6.03 7.71 31.86
N GLY A 401 -6.38 6.79 32.76
CA GLY A 401 -5.61 6.57 33.98
C GLY A 401 -4.33 5.75 33.76
N TYR A 402 -4.13 5.21 32.56
CA TYR A 402 -2.88 4.58 32.14
C TYR A 402 -1.97 5.63 31.50
N HIS A 403 -0.80 5.85 32.11
CA HIS A 403 0.17 6.85 31.67
C HIS A 403 1.41 6.25 30.98
N GLY A 404 1.49 4.92 30.87
CA GLY A 404 2.63 4.25 30.26
C GLY A 404 3.26 3.16 31.13
N GLY A 405 4.49 2.81 30.81
CA GLY A 405 5.32 1.81 31.49
C GLY A 405 6.78 1.94 31.06
N VAL A 406 7.64 0.98 31.45
CA VAL A 406 9.10 1.09 31.23
C VAL A 406 9.56 1.27 29.77
N PHE A 407 8.69 1.01 28.79
CA PHE A 407 9.00 1.16 27.38
C PHE A 407 8.27 2.33 26.70
N GLN A 408 7.35 3.02 27.38
CA GLN A 408 6.61 4.14 26.79
C GLN A 408 5.99 5.04 27.85
N GLU A 409 5.94 6.34 27.57
CA GLU A 409 4.96 7.25 28.19
C GLU A 409 3.77 7.42 27.23
N ALA A 410 2.56 7.41 27.75
CA ALA A 410 1.34 7.51 26.95
C ALA A 410 0.54 8.77 27.32
N VAL A 411 0.38 9.67 26.35
CA VAL A 411 -0.58 10.78 26.44
C VAL A 411 -1.86 10.32 25.78
N SER A 412 -2.89 10.02 26.58
CA SER A 412 -4.09 9.36 26.07
C SER A 412 -5.38 9.75 26.76
N ALA A 413 -6.48 9.59 26.05
CA ALA A 413 -7.83 9.70 26.56
C ALA A 413 -8.70 8.53 26.09
N LEU A 414 -9.66 8.14 26.91
CA LEU A 414 -10.66 7.11 26.62
C LEU A 414 -11.95 7.78 26.18
N SER A 415 -12.48 7.38 25.02
CA SER A 415 -13.73 7.89 24.47
C SER A 415 -14.73 6.76 24.25
N MET A 416 -16.00 6.96 24.59
CA MET A 416 -17.05 5.98 24.28
C MET A 416 -17.24 5.84 22.76
N THR A 417 -17.27 4.59 22.28
CA THR A 417 -17.52 4.28 20.87
C THR A 417 -19.01 4.35 20.54
N ASN A 418 -19.35 4.39 19.25
CA ASN A 418 -20.71 4.08 18.82
C ASN A 418 -21.00 2.61 19.14
N GLN A 419 -21.87 2.39 20.14
CA GLN A 419 -22.20 1.05 20.64
C GLN A 419 -22.91 0.15 19.60
N ASN A 420 -23.34 0.71 18.46
CA ASN A 420 -23.92 -0.05 17.36
C ASN A 420 -22.91 -0.37 16.23
N ALA A 421 -21.70 0.22 16.26
CA ALA A 421 -20.68 0.05 15.22
C ALA A 421 -19.78 -1.16 15.52
N TYR A 422 -20.40 -2.34 15.66
CA TYR A 422 -19.72 -3.60 15.96
C TYR A 422 -20.24 -4.75 15.07
N THR A 423 -19.34 -5.61 14.59
CA THR A 423 -19.64 -6.60 13.55
C THR A 423 -20.47 -7.81 13.99
N GLN A 424 -20.57 -8.09 15.31
CA GLN A 424 -21.41 -9.18 15.83
C GLN A 424 -22.69 -8.68 16.51
N LEU A 425 -23.24 -7.56 16.03
CA LEU A 425 -24.56 -7.08 16.43
C LEU A 425 -25.63 -7.48 15.41
N ASP A 426 -26.87 -7.61 15.88
CA ASP A 426 -28.02 -7.86 15.00
C ASP A 426 -28.35 -6.60 14.18
N GLY A 427 -28.41 -6.74 12.86
CA GLY A 427 -28.80 -5.66 11.95
C GLY A 427 -27.81 -5.43 10.80
N PRO A 428 -27.94 -4.31 10.06
CA PRO A 428 -26.95 -3.92 9.08
C PRO A 428 -25.64 -3.51 9.76
N THR A 429 -24.50 -3.73 9.10
CA THR A 429 -23.20 -3.22 9.55
C THR A 429 -23.26 -1.70 9.67
N VAL A 430 -22.82 -1.19 10.82
CA VAL A 430 -22.72 0.25 11.10
C VAL A 430 -21.25 0.60 11.24
N PHE A 431 -20.83 1.66 10.57
CA PHE A 431 -19.47 2.18 10.68
C PHE A 431 -19.48 3.47 11.52
N ALA A 432 -18.36 3.73 12.18
CA ALA A 432 -18.09 4.97 12.88
C ALA A 432 -16.74 5.52 12.44
N THR A 433 -16.65 6.84 12.30
CA THR A 433 -15.40 7.51 11.89
C THR A 433 -14.53 7.82 13.11
N TYR A 434 -13.27 7.41 13.03
CA TYR A 434 -12.22 7.69 14.00
C TYR A 434 -11.05 8.35 13.29
N GLY A 435 -10.23 9.11 14.00
CA GLY A 435 -9.05 9.71 13.39
C GLY A 435 -8.28 10.60 14.33
N TYR A 436 -7.27 11.26 13.78
CA TYR A 436 -6.69 12.44 14.37
C TYR A 436 -6.35 13.45 13.28
N GLU A 437 -6.34 14.71 13.64
CA GLU A 437 -5.62 15.76 12.92
C GLU A 437 -4.47 16.27 13.78
N TYR A 438 -3.35 16.59 13.16
CA TYR A 438 -2.19 17.06 13.89
C TYR A 438 -1.37 18.05 13.10
N LYS A 439 -0.72 18.95 13.85
CA LYS A 439 0.24 19.90 13.32
C LYS A 439 1.61 19.56 13.91
N PRO A 440 2.59 19.13 13.09
CA PRO A 440 3.94 18.82 13.54
C PRO A 440 4.68 20.00 14.16
N GLY A 441 5.67 19.71 15.00
CA GLY A 441 6.66 20.66 15.54
C GLY A 441 6.52 20.92 17.04
N TYR A 442 7.04 22.08 17.47
CA TYR A 442 7.10 22.49 18.87
C TYR A 442 6.03 23.54 19.19
N GLU A 443 6.30 24.83 18.96
CA GLU A 443 5.37 25.89 19.36
C GLU A 443 4.11 25.91 18.49
N GLY A 444 2.94 25.88 19.15
CA GLY A 444 1.64 25.85 18.48
C GLY A 444 1.42 24.58 17.66
N SER A 445 2.12 23.50 17.97
CA SER A 445 1.81 22.15 17.51
C SER A 445 0.71 21.53 18.38
N TYR A 446 0.01 20.54 17.84
CA TYR A 446 -1.07 19.87 18.55
C TYR A 446 -1.41 18.52 17.90
N ILE A 447 -2.12 17.68 18.65
CA ILE A 447 -2.82 16.50 18.13
C ILE A 447 -4.27 16.57 18.62
N SER A 448 -5.23 16.49 17.71
CA SER A 448 -6.66 16.52 17.98
C SER A 448 -7.29 15.22 17.50
N TRP A 449 -7.91 14.46 18.39
CA TRP A 449 -8.51 13.18 18.06
C TRP A 449 -10.00 13.29 17.73
N ILE A 450 -10.43 12.50 16.75
CA ILE A 450 -11.80 12.41 16.25
C ILE A 450 -12.37 11.06 16.68
N ASN A 451 -13.56 11.08 17.27
CA ASN A 451 -14.29 9.89 17.68
C ASN A 451 -15.76 10.03 17.26
N ASN A 452 -16.30 9.02 16.57
CA ASN A 452 -17.64 9.05 15.98
C ASN A 452 -17.87 10.28 15.07
N GLY A 453 -16.86 10.68 14.30
CA GLY A 453 -16.93 11.81 13.36
C GLY A 453 -17.03 13.18 14.03
N VAL A 454 -16.72 13.30 15.32
CA VAL A 454 -16.66 14.58 16.04
C VAL A 454 -15.34 14.71 16.82
N LEU A 455 -14.89 15.95 17.05
CA LEU A 455 -13.73 16.22 17.90
C LEU A 455 -13.97 15.66 19.31
N SER A 456 -13.05 14.83 19.78
CA SER A 456 -13.11 14.20 21.10
C SER A 456 -12.29 14.98 22.12
N TRP A 457 -11.00 15.15 21.82
CA TRP A 457 -10.07 15.89 22.66
C TRP A 457 -8.87 16.37 21.86
N THR A 458 -8.09 17.27 22.44
CA THR A 458 -6.87 17.82 21.86
C THR A 458 -5.77 17.90 22.89
N MET A 459 -4.57 17.50 22.51
CA MET A 459 -3.33 17.71 23.23
C MET A 459 -2.59 18.88 22.57
N ASP A 460 -2.29 19.93 23.31
CA ASP A 460 -1.34 20.96 22.87
C ASP A 460 0.09 20.41 22.98
N GLY A 461 0.98 20.73 22.04
CA GLY A 461 2.38 20.30 22.08
C GLY A 461 3.15 20.76 23.32
N ASP A 462 2.66 21.76 24.06
CA ASP A 462 3.19 22.17 25.36
C ASP A 462 2.89 21.16 26.48
N ALA A 463 2.00 20.18 26.28
CA ALA A 463 1.69 19.12 27.23
C ALA A 463 2.91 18.25 27.60
N VAL A 464 3.87 18.16 26.66
CA VAL A 464 5.11 17.39 26.76
C VAL A 464 6.33 18.32 26.73
N ALA A 465 6.24 19.41 27.49
CA ALA A 465 7.32 20.37 27.70
C ALA A 465 8.57 19.73 28.36
N ALA A 466 9.60 20.54 28.59
CA ALA A 466 10.80 20.09 29.29
C ALA A 466 10.45 19.66 30.72
N ASN A 467 11.11 18.60 31.20
CA ASN A 467 10.93 18.07 32.54
C ASN A 467 12.27 18.03 33.27
N GLU A 468 12.46 19.02 34.15
CA GLU A 468 13.70 19.17 34.92
C GLU A 468 13.94 18.01 35.89
N ALA A 469 12.88 17.38 36.41
CA ALA A 469 13.01 16.26 37.35
C ALA A 469 13.56 15.01 36.65
N ALA A 470 13.12 14.75 35.42
CA ALA A 470 13.64 13.68 34.57
C ALA A 470 14.94 14.08 33.81
N GLY A 471 15.30 15.36 33.81
CA GLY A 471 16.48 15.89 33.13
C GLY A 471 16.37 15.83 31.61
N ILE A 472 15.16 16.01 31.08
CA ILE A 472 14.85 15.95 29.66
C ILE A 472 14.30 17.28 29.16
N SER A 473 14.57 17.57 27.89
CA SER A 473 14.08 18.73 27.17
C SER A 473 12.68 18.50 26.62
N ARG A 474 12.12 19.53 25.98
CA ARG A 474 10.81 19.50 25.36
C ARG A 474 10.77 18.45 24.24
N ARG A 475 9.68 17.70 24.16
CA ARG A 475 9.39 16.79 23.04
C ARG A 475 8.59 17.51 21.95
N ALA A 476 8.75 17.08 20.70
CA ALA A 476 7.97 17.59 19.58
C ALA A 476 6.68 16.78 19.43
N VAL A 477 5.68 17.38 18.75
CA VAL A 477 4.71 16.59 18.00
C VAL A 477 5.41 16.20 16.70
N SER A 478 5.53 14.89 16.43
CA SER A 478 6.51 14.40 15.46
C SER A 478 6.40 15.02 14.06
N GLN A 479 7.57 15.25 13.48
CA GLN A 479 7.78 15.71 12.10
C GLN A 479 8.21 14.57 11.16
N GLU A 480 8.28 13.34 11.66
CA GLU A 480 8.61 12.16 10.86
C GLU A 480 7.50 11.83 9.85
N PRO A 481 7.82 11.31 8.65
CA PRO A 481 6.81 10.75 7.75
C PRO A 481 6.22 9.49 8.39
N MET A 482 4.89 9.46 8.56
CA MET A 482 4.19 8.36 9.23
C MET A 482 3.40 7.51 8.24
N TYR A 483 3.44 6.21 8.42
CA TYR A 483 2.65 5.24 7.67
C TYR A 483 1.48 4.71 8.52
N ILE A 484 0.46 4.16 7.87
CA ILE A 484 -0.78 3.71 8.49
C ILE A 484 -0.71 2.22 8.76
N ILE A 485 -1.27 1.78 9.90
CA ILE A 485 -1.38 0.38 10.32
C ILE A 485 -2.81 0.12 10.74
N ALA A 486 -3.34 -1.05 10.37
CA ALA A 486 -4.57 -1.60 10.92
C ALA A 486 -4.37 -3.06 11.30
N ASN A 487 -4.80 -3.46 12.49
CA ASN A 487 -4.67 -4.83 12.96
C ASN A 487 -5.88 -5.27 13.80
N LEU A 488 -6.06 -6.59 13.85
CA LEU A 488 -6.96 -7.25 14.78
C LEU A 488 -6.21 -8.39 15.46
N GLY A 489 -5.85 -8.18 16.73
CA GLY A 489 -5.15 -9.15 17.54
C GLY A 489 -5.85 -9.54 18.83
N MET A 490 -5.17 -10.35 19.64
CA MET A 490 -5.60 -10.72 20.99
C MET A 490 -4.38 -10.91 21.88
N SER A 491 -4.29 -10.13 22.96
CA SER A 491 -3.19 -10.24 23.91
C SER A 491 -3.65 -10.00 25.36
N PRO A 492 -3.14 -10.77 26.33
CA PRO A 492 -3.39 -10.54 27.75
C PRO A 492 -2.89 -9.18 28.26
N THR A 493 -1.96 -8.54 27.53
CA THR A 493 -1.36 -7.25 27.90
C THR A 493 -2.34 -6.09 27.70
N PHE A 494 -3.26 -6.20 26.72
CA PHE A 494 -4.28 -5.17 26.44
C PHE A 494 -5.56 -5.33 27.26
N GLY A 495 -5.76 -6.48 27.89
CA GLY A 495 -6.90 -6.68 28.77
C GLY A 495 -7.21 -8.14 29.04
N ARG A 496 -8.18 -8.35 29.94
CA ARG A 496 -8.69 -9.68 30.24
C ARG A 496 -9.47 -10.22 29.04
N ILE A 497 -9.09 -11.41 28.59
CA ILE A 497 -9.82 -12.15 27.55
C ILE A 497 -11.09 -12.75 28.16
N ASP A 498 -12.25 -12.39 27.63
CA ASP A 498 -13.51 -12.97 28.08
C ASP A 498 -13.68 -14.40 27.53
N PRO A 499 -13.98 -15.40 28.37
CA PRO A 499 -14.14 -16.78 27.92
C PRO A 499 -15.35 -16.99 27.00
N ASN A 500 -16.27 -16.03 26.92
CA ASN A 500 -17.45 -16.08 26.06
C ASN A 500 -17.24 -15.37 24.71
N LEU A 501 -16.01 -14.94 24.41
CA LEU A 501 -15.67 -14.32 23.13
C LEU A 501 -16.01 -15.27 21.97
N LEU A 502 -16.77 -14.76 20.99
CA LEU A 502 -17.27 -15.55 19.87
C LEU A 502 -16.30 -15.46 18.68
N LEU A 503 -15.68 -16.57 18.31
CA LEU A 503 -14.80 -16.70 17.14
C LEU A 503 -15.46 -17.59 16.06
N PRO A 504 -15.20 -17.34 14.76
CA PRO A 504 -14.38 -16.26 14.21
C PRO A 504 -15.04 -14.89 14.34
N VAL A 505 -14.22 -13.84 14.32
CA VAL A 505 -14.63 -12.45 14.38
C VAL A 505 -13.85 -11.64 13.35
N HIS A 506 -14.32 -10.45 13.00
CA HIS A 506 -13.64 -9.57 12.06
C HIS A 506 -13.88 -8.11 12.39
N MET A 507 -12.93 -7.26 12.00
CA MET A 507 -13.03 -5.81 11.94
C MET A 507 -13.18 -5.40 10.47
N ASP A 508 -14.09 -4.47 10.18
CA ASP A 508 -14.28 -3.94 8.83
C ASP A 508 -13.89 -2.47 8.77
N ILE A 509 -13.13 -2.09 7.74
CA ILE A 509 -12.74 -0.72 7.45
C ILE A 509 -13.35 -0.36 6.08
N ASP A 510 -14.32 0.54 6.10
CA ASP A 510 -15.06 1.02 4.92
C ASP A 510 -14.16 1.92 4.06
N TRP A 511 -13.45 2.86 4.70
CA TRP A 511 -12.47 3.69 4.01
C TRP A 511 -11.41 4.24 4.97
N ILE A 512 -10.26 4.63 4.40
CA ILE A 512 -9.23 5.43 5.05
C ILE A 512 -8.92 6.63 4.15
N ARG A 513 -8.94 7.84 4.72
CA ARG A 513 -8.72 9.10 3.99
C ARG A 513 -7.73 9.99 4.74
N VAL A 514 -6.82 10.62 4.00
CA VAL A 514 -5.84 11.57 4.52
C VAL A 514 -6.03 12.93 3.86
N TYR A 515 -6.05 13.97 4.69
CA TYR A 515 -6.29 15.36 4.30
C TYR A 515 -5.14 16.24 4.79
N GLN A 516 -4.81 17.28 4.02
CA GLN A 516 -3.80 18.26 4.41
C GLN A 516 -4.25 19.69 4.08
N PRO A 517 -3.73 20.70 4.81
CA PRO A 517 -4.04 22.10 4.51
C PRO A 517 -3.72 22.46 3.05
N ARG A 518 -4.58 23.29 2.45
CA ARG A 518 -4.44 23.68 1.05
C ARG A 518 -3.09 24.32 0.77
N GLY A 519 -2.39 23.78 -0.23
CA GLY A 519 -1.08 24.28 -0.64
C GLY A 519 0.07 23.94 0.31
N ALA A 520 -0.16 23.13 1.33
CA ALA A 520 0.86 22.65 2.27
C ALA A 520 0.88 21.11 2.34
N TYR A 521 0.93 20.47 1.16
CA TYR A 521 0.95 19.02 1.07
C TYR A 521 2.35 18.46 1.34
N ASN A 522 2.43 17.45 2.19
CA ASN A 522 3.64 16.70 2.48
C ASN A 522 3.30 15.21 2.59
N VAL A 523 3.33 14.56 1.43
CA VAL A 523 3.11 13.12 1.24
C VAL A 523 4.43 12.52 0.73
N GLY A 524 4.70 11.28 1.13
CA GLY A 524 5.93 10.57 0.78
C GLY A 524 6.66 10.05 2.02
N CYS A 525 7.34 8.92 1.84
CA CYS A 525 8.07 8.25 2.92
C CYS A 525 9.51 8.75 3.07
N ASP A 526 10.05 9.46 2.07
CA ASP A 526 11.43 9.96 2.04
C ASP A 526 11.48 11.48 1.75
N PRO A 527 10.84 12.33 2.57
CA PRO A 527 10.88 13.77 2.39
C PRO A 527 12.32 14.30 2.56
N PRO A 528 12.77 15.31 1.79
CA PRO A 528 14.14 15.81 1.86
C PRO A 528 14.57 16.31 3.24
N GLU A 529 13.62 16.82 4.04
CA GLU A 529 13.86 17.31 5.40
C GLU A 529 13.85 16.20 6.46
N MET A 530 13.35 15.00 6.13
CA MET A 530 13.30 13.85 7.03
C MET A 530 13.54 12.54 6.24
N PRO A 531 14.72 12.37 5.62
CA PRO A 531 14.98 11.22 4.75
C PRO A 531 14.97 9.91 5.55
N THR A 532 14.48 8.84 4.94
CA THR A 532 14.41 7.49 5.54
C THR A 532 14.91 6.40 4.61
N LEU A 533 14.79 6.60 3.29
CA LEU A 533 14.95 5.52 2.31
C LEU A 533 16.35 4.92 2.33
N GLN A 534 17.38 5.77 2.28
CA GLN A 534 18.76 5.31 2.27
C GLN A 534 19.09 4.54 3.56
N TYR A 535 18.65 5.03 4.72
CA TYR A 535 18.86 4.37 6.00
C TYR A 535 18.22 2.98 6.06
N ILE A 536 16.96 2.86 5.61
CA ILE A 536 16.24 1.58 5.58
C ILE A 536 16.95 0.59 4.64
N ASN A 537 17.42 1.05 3.48
CA ASN A 537 18.12 0.20 2.52
C ASN A 537 19.48 -0.27 3.06
N ASP A 538 20.23 0.60 3.74
CA ASP A 538 21.52 0.25 4.34
C ASP A 538 21.38 -0.75 5.50
N HIS A 539 20.19 -0.82 6.11
CA HIS A 539 19.87 -1.72 7.22
C HIS A 539 18.76 -2.73 6.88
N PHE A 540 18.66 -3.13 5.60
CA PHE A 540 17.54 -3.89 5.05
C PHE A 540 17.09 -5.09 5.90
N GLU A 541 18.03 -5.87 6.45
CA GLU A 541 17.72 -7.05 7.26
C GLU A 541 16.96 -6.72 8.55
N ALA A 542 17.29 -5.61 9.23
CA ALA A 542 16.59 -5.19 10.45
C ALA A 542 15.12 -4.85 10.20
N TYR A 543 14.77 -4.48 8.97
CA TYR A 543 13.41 -4.14 8.54
C TYR A 543 12.66 -5.30 7.88
N ASN A 544 13.33 -6.41 7.53
CA ASN A 544 12.71 -7.51 6.77
C ASN A 544 12.79 -8.86 7.47
N ASN A 545 13.50 -8.96 8.60
CA ASN A 545 13.56 -10.18 9.40
C ASN A 545 12.88 -9.97 10.77
N PRO A 546 11.65 -10.49 10.97
CA PRO A 546 10.92 -10.31 12.22
C PRO A 546 11.51 -11.11 13.40
N ASN A 547 12.46 -12.02 13.15
CA ASN A 547 13.13 -12.79 14.20
C ASN A 547 14.29 -12.01 14.86
N LEU A 548 14.72 -10.88 14.29
CA LEU A 548 15.73 -10.02 14.89
C LEU A 548 15.07 -9.13 15.93
N THR A 549 15.48 -9.28 17.17
CA THR A 549 14.88 -8.60 18.32
C THR A 549 15.62 -7.33 18.70
N VAL A 550 16.93 -7.28 18.45
CA VAL A 550 17.79 -6.12 18.68
C VAL A 550 18.60 -5.80 17.42
N PHE A 551 18.93 -4.53 17.22
CA PHE A 551 19.59 -4.01 16.04
C PHE A 551 20.95 -4.65 15.78
N SER A 552 21.69 -4.97 16.85
CA SER A 552 23.01 -5.63 16.75
C SER A 552 22.96 -7.06 16.22
N GLU A 553 21.78 -7.70 16.17
CA GLU A 553 21.62 -9.04 15.56
C GLU A 553 21.58 -8.98 14.02
N SER A 554 21.37 -7.80 13.43
CA SER A 554 21.28 -7.64 11.98
C SER A 554 22.65 -7.86 11.31
N PRO A 555 22.75 -8.71 10.27
CA PRO A 555 23.99 -8.95 9.55
C PRO A 555 24.58 -7.65 8.98
N GLY A 556 25.85 -7.39 9.25
CA GLY A 556 26.52 -6.17 8.79
C GLY A 556 26.12 -4.90 9.52
N ALA A 557 25.29 -4.99 10.57
CA ALA A 557 24.85 -3.83 11.33
C ALA A 557 26.03 -3.11 12.00
N PRO A 558 26.10 -1.77 11.90
CA PRO A 558 26.97 -0.99 12.76
C PRO A 558 26.54 -1.19 14.22
N SER A 559 27.49 -1.07 15.15
CA SER A 559 27.14 -0.91 16.57
C SER A 559 26.19 0.28 16.74
N PHE A 560 25.43 0.30 17.84
CA PHE A 560 24.66 1.48 18.24
C PHE A 560 25.52 2.75 18.05
N PRO A 561 25.00 3.82 17.38
CA PRO A 561 25.83 4.97 17.01
C PRO A 561 26.54 5.57 18.23
N GLY A 562 27.78 6.01 18.03
CA GLY A 562 28.58 6.62 19.09
C GLY A 562 27.89 7.89 19.61
N ASN A 563 27.90 8.09 20.92
CA ASN A 563 27.21 9.21 21.56
C ASN A 563 28.21 10.17 22.25
N ARG A 564 28.08 11.48 21.99
CA ARG A 564 28.94 12.54 22.55
C ARG A 564 28.87 12.60 24.08
N LEU A 565 27.70 12.42 24.69
CA LEU A 565 27.54 12.46 26.15
C LEU A 565 28.24 11.28 26.85
N LEU A 566 28.48 10.20 26.12
CA LEU A 566 29.21 9.03 26.61
C LEU A 566 30.73 9.12 26.37
N GLY A 567 31.22 10.20 25.75
CA GLY A 567 32.63 10.36 25.39
C GLY A 567 33.09 9.38 24.31
N GLN A 568 32.18 8.94 23.45
CA GLN A 568 32.45 7.92 22.42
C GLN A 568 32.87 8.51 21.06
N CYS A 569 33.04 9.82 20.96
CA CYS A 569 33.39 10.53 19.73
C CYS A 569 34.86 10.97 19.78
N PRO A 570 35.80 10.19 19.21
CA PRO A 570 37.25 10.41 19.43
C PRO A 570 37.76 11.73 18.84
N ASN A 571 37.06 12.25 17.83
CA ASN A 571 37.45 13.44 17.09
C ASN A 571 36.73 14.73 17.56
N GLU A 572 35.88 14.63 18.60
CA GLU A 572 35.00 15.71 19.07
C GLU A 572 35.25 16.10 20.54
N ALA A 573 36.38 15.65 21.10
CA ALA A 573 36.77 15.91 22.49
C ALA A 573 37.21 17.36 22.76
#